data_AF-A0A352EU64-F1
#
_entry.id   AF-A0A352EU64-F1
#
_cell.length_a   1.000
_cell.length_b   1.000
_cell.length_c   1.000
_cell.angle_alpha   90.00
_cell.angle_beta   90.00
_cell.angle_gamma   90.00
#
_symmetry.space_group_name_H-M   'P 1'
#
loop_
_entity.id
_entity.type
_entity.pdbx_description
1 polymer ?
#
loop_
_entity_poly.entity_id
_entity_poly.type
_entity_poly.pdbx_seq_one_letter_code
_entity_poly.pdbx_strand_id
1 'polypeptide(L)' 'MWDRRRQIVWLAAGLILGTFVAFSDAHDEDGIFVPRFFVFMESLVLIIIAVLFYLYSRRKR' A
#
# COMPACT_ATOMS: atom_id res chain seq x y z
N MET A 1 -16.38 1.77 -17.93
CA MET A 1 -15.20 2.65 -17.88
C MET A 1 -14.84 2.93 -16.42
N TRP A 2 -13.77 2.34 -15.89
CA TRP A 2 -13.30 2.73 -14.56
C TRP A 2 -12.73 4.14 -14.61
N ASP A 3 -13.43 5.05 -13.94
CA ASP A 3 -13.16 6.47 -13.88
C ASP A 3 -11.81 6.74 -13.22
N ARG A 4 -10.98 7.61 -13.80
CA ARG A 4 -9.66 7.97 -13.23
C ARG A 4 -9.78 8.44 -11.78
N ARG A 5 -10.90 9.09 -11.43
CA ARG A 5 -11.23 9.50 -10.05
C ARG A 5 -11.32 8.31 -9.09
N ARG A 6 -11.99 7.22 -9.47
CA ARG A 6 -12.09 6.02 -8.62
C ARG A 6 -10.74 5.34 -8.47
N GLN A 7 -9.92 5.33 -9.51
CA GLN A 7 -8.59 4.74 -9.45
C GLN A 7 -7.68 5.46 -8.44
N ILE A 8 -7.75 6.79 -8.39
CA ILE A 8 -7.03 7.61 -7.40
C ILE A 8 -7.57 7.36 -5.98
N VAL A 9 -8.90 7.27 -5.81
CA VAL A 9 -9.51 6.98 -4.50
C VAL A 9 -9.08 5.60 -3.98
N TRP A 10 -9.06 4.58 -4.84
CA TRP A 10 -8.58 3.24 -4.44
C TRP A 10 -7.08 3.20 -4.14
N LEU A 11 -6.27 3.99 -4.86
CA LEU A 11 -4.85 4.18 -4.55
C LEU A 11 -4.66 4.81 -3.19
N ALA A 12 -5.34 5.92 -2.92
CA ALA A 12 -5.25 6.63 -1.66
C ALA A 12 -5.75 5.77 -0.49
N ALA A 13 -6.87 5.07 -0.67
CA ALA A 13 -7.41 4.16 0.34
C ALA A 13 -6.44 2.99 0.62
N GLY A 14 -5.88 2.36 -0.42
CA GLY A 14 -4.92 1.27 -0.28
C GLY A 14 -3.61 1.69 0.38
N LEU A 15 -3.13 2.90 0.08
CA LEU A 15 -1.99 3.50 0.76
C LEU A 15 -2.29 3.75 2.23
N ILE A 16 -3.37 4.46 2.55
CA ILE A 16 -3.71 4.79 3.94
C ILE A 16 -3.91 3.53 4.80
N LEU A 17 -4.69 2.56 4.31
CA LEU A 17 -4.89 1.29 5.01
C LEU A 17 -3.60 0.48 5.12
N GLY A 18 -2.82 0.39 4.05
CA GLY A 18 -1.56 -0.34 4.03
C GLY A 18 -0.53 0.24 5.00
N THR A 19 -0.36 1.57 5.00
CA THR A 19 0.52 2.28 5.94
C THR A 19 0.03 2.12 7.38
N PHE A 20 -1.29 2.16 7.63
CA PHE A 20 -1.84 1.97 8.98
C PHE A 20 -1.60 0.55 9.52
N VAL A 21 -1.77 -0.47 8.66
CA VAL A 21 -1.48 -1.87 9.01
C VAL A 21 0.02 -2.06 9.22
N ALA A 22 0.86 -1.57 8.31
CA ALA A 22 2.32 -1.65 8.43
C ALA A 22 2.83 -0.93 9.70
N PHE A 23 2.21 0.19 10.08
CA PHE A 23 2.53 0.91 11.30
C PHE A 23 2.12 0.14 12.57
N SER A 24 0.94 -0.48 12.56
CA SER A 24 0.48 -1.32 13.68
C SER A 24 1.37 -2.55 13.86
N ASP A 25 1.76 -3.19 12.76
CA ASP A 25 2.58 -4.40 12.75
C ASP A 25 4.06 -4.13 13.03
N ALA A 26 4.52 -2.89 12.83
CA ALA A 26 5.89 -2.48 13.14
C ALA A 26 6.14 -2.17 14.62
N HIS A 27 5.13 -2.31 15.47
CA HIS A 27 5.32 -2.31 16.91
C HIS A 27 5.63 -3.73 17.38
N ASP A 28 6.80 -3.90 18.00
CA ASP A 28 7.22 -5.15 18.62
C ASP A 28 6.36 -5.49 19.85
N GLU A 29 6.50 -6.68 20.42
CA GLU A 29 5.72 -7.15 21.59
C GLU A 29 5.88 -6.22 22.82
N ASP A 30 6.99 -5.49 22.89
CA ASP A 30 7.28 -4.48 23.93
C ASP A 30 6.78 -3.06 23.57
N GLY A 31 6.10 -2.88 22.43
CA GLY A 31 5.63 -1.59 21.94
C GLY A 31 6.74 -0.71 21.34
N ILE A 32 7.93 -1.27 21.08
CA ILE A 32 9.03 -0.56 20.42
C ILE A 32 8.73 -0.50 18.92
N PHE A 33 8.68 0.71 18.36
CA PHE A 33 8.55 0.90 16.91
C PHE A 33 9.86 0.54 16.21
N VAL A 34 9.81 -0.43 15.28
CA VAL A 34 10.97 -0.88 14.50
C VAL A 34 10.93 -0.25 13.10
N PRO A 35 11.69 0.83 12.82
CA PRO A 35 11.57 1.59 11.58
C PRO A 35 11.97 0.77 10.35
N ARG A 36 12.90 -0.17 10.52
CA ARG A 36 13.37 -1.05 9.44
C ARG A 36 12.26 -1.99 8.96
N PHE A 37 11.50 -2.55 9.89
CA PHE A 37 10.38 -3.44 9.57
C PHE A 37 9.23 -2.66 8.93
N PHE A 38 8.94 -1.47 9.45
CA PHE A 38 7.98 -0.56 8.85
C PHE A 38 8.32 -0.24 7.39
N VAL A 39 9.56 0.17 7.09
CA VAL A 39 9.98 0.49 5.70
C VAL A 39 9.89 -0.74 4.79
N PHE A 40 10.21 -1.93 5.31
CA PHE A 40 10.05 -3.17 4.55
C PHE A 40 8.58 -3.45 4.19
N MET A 41 7.69 -3.40 5.18
CA MET A 41 6.24 -3.59 4.98
C MET A 41 5.63 -2.52 4.06
N GLU A 42 5.97 -1.25 4.27
CA GLU A 42 5.53 -0.13 3.44
C GLU A 42 5.97 -0.31 1.98
N SER A 43 7.22 -0.75 1.75
CA SER A 43 7.74 -0.99 0.41
C SER A 43 7.00 -2.15 -0.29
N LEU A 44 6.62 -3.21 0.45
CA LEU A 44 5.82 -4.31 -0.06
C LEU A 44 4.44 -3.84 -0.51
N VAL A 45 3.77 -3.03 0.31
CA VAL A 45 2.46 -2.43 -0.02
C VAL A 45 2.57 -1.59 -1.29
N LEU A 46 3.58 -0.72 -1.37
CA LEU A 46 3.82 0.11 -2.56
C LEU A 46 4.06 -0.73 -3.82
N ILE A 47 4.81 -1.83 -3.72
CA ILE A 47 5.06 -2.75 -4.83
C ILE A 47 3.75 -3.41 -5.27
N ILE A 48 2.93 -3.91 -4.34
CA ILE A 48 1.64 -4.54 -4.65
C ILE A 48 0.72 -3.55 -5.36
N ILE A 49 0.62 -2.33 -4.83
CA ILE A 49 -0.16 -1.25 -5.43
C ILE A 49 0.33 -0.93 -6.85
N ALA A 50 1.64 -0.79 -7.04
CA ALA A 50 2.25 -0.50 -8.34
C ALA A 50 1.99 -1.63 -9.35
N VAL A 51 2.13 -2.89 -8.93
CA VAL A 51 1.87 -4.07 -9.76
C VAL A 51 0.40 -4.16 -10.15
N LEU A 52 -0.52 -3.98 -9.20
CA LEU A 52 -1.95 -3.95 -9.47
C LEU A 52 -2.31 -2.84 -10.45
N PHE A 53 -1.73 -1.65 -10.27
CA PHE A 53 -1.95 -0.52 -11.17
C PHE A 53 -1.41 -0.79 -12.57
N TYR A 54 -0.22 -1.40 -12.67
CA TYR A 54 0.41 -1.80 -13.92
C TYR A 54 -0.43 -2.85 -14.67
N LEU A 55 -0.87 -3.91 -13.97
CA LEU A 55 -1.74 -4.94 -14.53
C LEU A 55 -3.08 -4.35 -14.99
N TYR A 56 -3.67 -3.48 -14.19
CA TYR A 56 -4.93 -2.81 -14.52
C TYR A 56 -4.79 -1.89 -15.74
N SER A 57 -3.67 -1.17 -15.85
CA SER A 57 -3.36 -0.32 -16.99
C SER A 57 -3.16 -1.15 -18.27
N ARG A 58 -2.50 -2.31 -18.18
CA ARG A 58 -2.28 -3.18 -19.34
C ARG A 58 -3.56 -3.82 -19.88
N ARG A 59 -4.57 -4.07 -19.04
CA ARG A 59 -5.84 -4.67 -19.49
C ARG A 59 -6.76 -3.71 -20.28
N LYS A 60 -6.42 -2.41 -20.30
CA LYS A 60 -7.14 -1.38 -21.07
C LYS A 60 -6.44 -1.00 -22.39
N ARG A 61 -5.23 -1.51 -22.67
CA ARG A 61 -4.60 -1.46 -24.00
C ARG A 61 -4.89 -2.76 -24.73
#